data_AF-A0A8S3CCW8-F1
#
_entry.id   AF-A0A8S3CCW8-F1
#
_cell.length_a   1.000
_cell.length_b   1.000
_cell.length_c   1.000
_cell.angle_alpha   90.00
_cell.angle_beta   90.00
_cell.angle_gamma   90.00
#
_symmetry.space_group_name_H-M   'P 1'
#
loop_
_entity.id
_entity.type
_entity.pdbx_description
1 polymer ?
#
loop_
_entity_poly.entity_id
_entity_poly.type
_entity_poly.pdbx_seq_one_letter_code
_entity_poly.pdbx_strand_id
1 'polypeptide(L)'
;MFPNPKVAPELKNCPTVIALYKSLNDNHDLKVARQALIDHIGVQDYPHGLIELHDEFVSREAHNFSFPKEFIELTKTFEIMTAREFVLMATSIGFDLFIRSTCGPLLYLLKQNFDYISKNFKEQQENHINRPYKKLFVYSGHDTTLVPLLMGLEIFQMSWPNYAAYIFIKFYASKTNPNETYVGVNYAGQPQILPNCDNYYCSYSTFLENLKSRFEKPKFLINQ
;
A
#
# COMPACT_ATOMS: atom_id res chain seq x y z
N MET A 1 -0.21 5.52 -12.33
CA MET A 1 -1.12 4.35 -12.18
C MET A 1 -2.41 4.80 -11.51
N PHE A 2 -3.57 4.60 -12.12
CA PHE A 2 -4.88 5.01 -11.55
C PHE A 2 -5.79 3.80 -11.38
N PRO A 3 -6.66 3.82 -10.37
CA PRO A 3 -7.67 2.79 -10.23
C PRO A 3 -8.57 2.76 -11.48
N ASN A 4 -8.86 1.55 -11.96
CA ASN A 4 -9.54 1.33 -13.23
C ASN A 4 -11.05 1.63 -13.11
N PRO A 5 -11.61 2.61 -13.85
CA PRO A 5 -13.03 2.94 -13.77
C PRO A 5 -13.98 1.84 -14.26
N LYS A 6 -13.46 0.80 -14.95
CA LYS A 6 -14.23 -0.41 -15.28
C LYS A 6 -14.48 -1.28 -14.04
N VAL A 7 -13.56 -1.25 -13.07
CA VAL A 7 -13.60 -2.05 -11.84
C VAL A 7 -14.31 -1.30 -10.72
N ALA A 8 -14.13 0.03 -10.63
CA ALA A 8 -14.85 0.89 -9.69
C ALA A 8 -15.65 1.96 -10.46
N PRO A 9 -16.94 1.70 -10.79
CA PRO A 9 -17.78 2.61 -11.57
C PRO A 9 -17.96 4.00 -10.94
N GLU A 10 -17.81 4.09 -9.62
CA GLU A 10 -17.81 5.34 -8.85
C GLU A 10 -16.73 6.32 -9.35
N LEU A 11 -15.64 5.81 -9.93
CA LEU A 11 -14.58 6.61 -10.54
C LEU A 11 -14.99 7.27 -11.87
N LYS A 12 -16.04 6.78 -12.56
CA LYS A 12 -16.51 7.37 -13.83
C LYS A 12 -17.07 8.78 -13.64
N ASN A 13 -17.50 9.11 -12.42
CA ASN A 13 -18.01 10.41 -12.04
C ASN A 13 -16.96 11.23 -11.27
N CYS A 14 -15.68 10.85 -11.38
CA CYS A 14 -14.56 11.52 -10.72
C CYS A 14 -13.83 12.41 -11.76
N PRO A 15 -14.37 13.61 -12.09
CA PRO A 15 -13.72 14.58 -13.01
C PRO A 15 -12.31 14.97 -12.55
N THR A 16 -12.01 14.68 -11.29
CA THR A 16 -10.78 14.92 -10.55
C THR A 16 -9.58 14.15 -11.04
N VAL A 17 -9.62 12.97 -11.68
CA VAL A 17 -8.33 12.29 -12.02
C VAL A 17 -7.56 13.00 -13.14
N ILE A 18 -8.24 13.42 -14.21
CA ILE A 18 -7.63 14.19 -15.30
C ILE A 18 -7.44 15.66 -14.90
N ALA A 19 -8.40 16.23 -14.15
CA ALA A 19 -8.25 17.56 -13.58
C ALA A 19 -7.18 17.61 -12.47
N LEU A 20 -6.86 16.51 -11.78
CA LEU A 20 -5.76 16.38 -10.80
C LEU A 20 -4.44 16.47 -11.50
N TYR A 21 -4.29 15.73 -12.60
CA TYR A 21 -3.07 15.81 -13.38
C TYR A 21 -2.79 17.25 -13.82
N LYS A 22 -3.85 18.01 -14.13
CA LYS A 22 -3.76 19.45 -14.39
C LYS A 22 -3.59 20.29 -13.11
N SER A 23 -4.29 20.01 -12.01
CA SER A 23 -4.28 20.84 -10.79
C SER A 23 -3.06 20.63 -9.90
N LEU A 24 -2.54 19.39 -9.82
CA LEU A 24 -1.21 19.07 -9.26
C LEU A 24 -0.11 19.77 -10.06
N ASN A 25 -0.35 19.99 -11.36
CA ASN A 25 0.51 20.78 -12.23
C ASN A 25 0.27 22.29 -12.13
N ASP A 26 -0.76 22.81 -11.45
CA ASP A 26 -1.10 24.23 -11.55
C ASP A 26 -0.86 25.06 -10.28
N ASN A 27 -0.81 24.49 -9.06
CA ASN A 27 -0.49 25.26 -7.84
C ASN A 27 -0.05 24.40 -6.64
N HIS A 28 1.14 23.80 -6.68
CA HIS A 28 1.69 23.12 -5.50
C HIS A 28 3.22 23.26 -5.45
N ASP A 29 3.79 23.33 -4.26
CA ASP A 29 5.25 23.28 -4.01
C ASP A 29 5.95 22.14 -4.79
N LEU A 30 5.21 21.07 -5.11
CA LEU A 30 5.71 19.93 -5.88
C LEU A 30 5.97 20.28 -7.35
N LYS A 31 5.21 21.18 -7.98
CA LYS A 31 5.49 21.66 -9.34
C LYS A 31 6.77 22.50 -9.35
N VAL A 32 6.91 23.41 -8.39
CA VAL A 32 8.09 24.26 -8.27
C VAL A 32 9.33 23.41 -8.01
N ALA A 33 9.25 22.48 -7.06
CA ALA A 33 10.35 21.60 -6.75
C ALA A 33 10.62 20.59 -7.90
N ARG A 34 9.61 20.08 -8.60
CA ARG A 34 9.79 19.27 -9.82
C ARG A 34 10.47 20.07 -10.92
N GLN A 35 10.03 21.30 -11.18
CA GLN A 35 10.62 22.15 -12.22
C GLN A 35 12.06 22.53 -11.88
N ALA A 36 12.31 22.97 -10.65
CA ALA A 36 13.67 23.28 -10.18
C ALA A 36 14.61 22.08 -10.35
N LEU A 37 14.09 20.88 -10.13
CA LEU A 37 14.81 19.63 -10.27
C LEU A 37 15.06 19.26 -11.73
N ILE A 38 14.03 19.35 -12.59
CA ILE A 38 14.14 19.20 -14.04
C ILE A 38 15.17 20.19 -14.64
N ASP A 39 15.10 21.46 -14.22
CA ASP A 39 16.01 22.52 -14.65
C ASP A 39 17.45 22.21 -14.21
N HIS A 40 17.62 21.76 -12.98
CA HIS A 40 18.93 21.41 -12.42
C HIS A 40 19.60 20.25 -13.16
N ILE A 41 18.80 19.32 -13.68
CA ILE A 41 19.29 18.13 -14.40
C ILE A 41 19.42 18.36 -15.91
N GLY A 42 19.00 19.54 -16.39
CA GLY A 42 19.12 19.93 -17.79
C GLY A 42 18.19 19.18 -18.75
N VAL A 43 17.12 18.56 -18.25
CA VAL A 43 16.15 17.87 -19.11
C VAL A 43 15.12 18.89 -19.58
N GLN A 44 14.99 19.09 -20.89
CA GLN A 44 13.92 19.93 -21.46
C GLN A 44 12.69 19.07 -21.77
N ASP A 45 11.50 19.65 -21.57
CA ASP A 45 10.21 19.04 -21.92
C ASP A 45 9.96 17.63 -21.34
N TYR A 46 10.19 17.44 -20.03
CA TYR A 46 9.90 16.16 -19.36
C TYR A 46 8.39 16.02 -19.05
N PRO A 47 7.64 15.13 -19.72
CA PRO A 47 6.19 15.06 -19.57
C PRO A 47 5.74 14.12 -18.44
N HIS A 48 6.68 13.47 -17.75
CA HIS A 48 6.39 12.44 -16.75
C HIS A 48 6.42 12.98 -15.31
N GLY A 49 5.87 12.20 -14.37
CA GLY A 49 5.83 12.56 -12.95
C GLY A 49 7.15 12.25 -12.23
N LEU A 50 7.17 12.48 -10.91
CA LEU A 50 8.36 12.16 -10.10
C LEU A 50 8.52 10.65 -9.87
N ILE A 51 7.44 9.87 -10.00
CA ILE A 51 7.48 8.41 -9.88
C ILE A 51 8.39 7.80 -10.96
N GLU A 52 8.20 8.20 -12.22
CA GLU A 52 9.03 7.71 -13.34
C GLU A 52 10.49 8.14 -13.19
N LEU A 53 10.72 9.35 -12.69
CA LEU A 53 12.06 9.86 -12.48
C LEU A 53 12.76 9.15 -11.29
N HIS A 54 12.02 8.84 -10.23
CA HIS A 54 12.49 8.03 -9.11
C HIS A 54 12.87 6.60 -9.54
N ASP A 55 12.07 5.97 -10.40
CA ASP A 55 12.36 4.62 -10.94
C ASP A 55 13.70 4.59 -11.68
N GLU A 56 13.98 5.60 -12.51
CA GLU A 56 15.27 5.72 -13.21
C GLU A 56 16.45 5.81 -12.22
N PHE A 57 16.33 6.57 -11.13
CA PHE A 57 17.41 6.69 -10.14
C PHE A 57 17.66 5.42 -9.38
N VAL A 58 16.61 4.84 -8.81
CA VAL A 58 16.74 3.64 -7.99
C VAL A 58 17.25 2.47 -8.85
N SER A 59 16.83 2.40 -10.12
CA SER A 59 17.38 1.44 -11.08
C SER A 59 18.87 1.68 -11.34
N ARG A 60 19.30 2.91 -11.63
CA ARG A 60 20.73 3.22 -11.83
C ARG A 60 21.59 2.91 -10.62
N GLU A 61 21.13 3.32 -9.43
CA GLU A 61 21.80 3.06 -8.16
C GLU A 61 21.98 1.55 -7.93
N ALA A 62 20.91 0.77 -8.12
CA ALA A 62 20.96 -0.69 -7.96
C ALA A 62 21.97 -1.38 -8.90
N HIS A 63 22.27 -0.77 -10.05
CA HIS A 63 23.22 -1.30 -11.05
C HIS A 63 24.58 -0.62 -11.04
N ASN A 64 24.87 0.23 -10.05
CA ASN A 64 26.12 1.01 -9.94
C ASN A 64 26.42 1.88 -11.18
N PHE A 65 25.39 2.39 -11.85
CA PHE A 65 25.59 3.35 -12.92
C PHE A 65 25.90 4.73 -12.37
N SER A 66 26.78 5.46 -13.07
CA SER A 66 27.11 6.84 -12.71
C SER A 66 25.91 7.76 -12.89
N PHE A 67 25.75 8.67 -11.93
CA PHE A 67 24.82 9.80 -11.96
C PHE A 67 25.60 11.08 -11.68
N PRO A 68 25.14 12.24 -12.17
CA PRO A 68 25.71 13.53 -11.75
C PRO A 68 25.58 13.68 -10.23
N LYS A 69 26.60 14.24 -9.57
CA LYS A 69 26.73 14.24 -8.09
C LYS A 69 25.56 14.95 -7.41
N GLU A 70 25.07 15.97 -8.08
CA GLU A 70 23.89 16.75 -7.78
C GLU A 70 22.66 15.87 -7.47
N PHE A 71 22.52 14.72 -8.15
CA PHE A 71 21.37 13.83 -7.95
C PHE A 71 21.48 12.98 -6.68
N ILE A 72 22.70 12.65 -6.26
CA ILE A 72 22.97 11.88 -5.04
C ILE A 72 22.50 12.67 -3.83
N GLU A 73 22.77 13.98 -3.84
CA GLU A 73 22.38 14.89 -2.77
C GLU A 73 20.85 15.06 -2.69
N LEU A 74 20.15 14.76 -3.78
CA LEU A 74 18.70 14.95 -3.91
C LEU A 74 17.90 13.65 -3.80
N THR A 75 18.53 12.46 -3.72
CA THR A 75 17.83 11.16 -3.77
C THR A 75 16.76 11.03 -2.69
N LYS A 76 17.09 11.42 -1.45
CA LYS A 76 16.12 11.43 -0.34
C LYS A 76 14.97 12.39 -0.58
N THR A 77 15.25 13.53 -1.22
CA THR A 77 14.21 14.51 -1.58
C THR A 77 13.29 13.94 -2.65
N PHE A 78 13.83 13.27 -3.68
CA PHE A 78 13.05 12.58 -4.70
C PHE A 78 12.11 11.53 -4.12
N GLU A 79 12.62 10.67 -3.24
CA GLU A 79 11.83 9.62 -2.59
C GLU A 79 10.62 10.22 -1.84
N ILE A 80 10.87 11.23 -1.00
CA ILE A 80 9.82 11.90 -0.22
C ILE A 80 8.81 12.58 -1.15
N MET A 81 9.27 13.28 -2.18
CA MET A 81 8.38 13.97 -3.11
C MET A 81 7.53 13.01 -3.93
N THR A 82 8.09 11.86 -4.31
CA THR A 82 7.39 10.78 -5.01
C THR A 82 6.27 10.21 -4.14
N ALA A 83 6.58 9.92 -2.86
CA ALA A 83 5.58 9.51 -1.88
C ALA A 83 4.48 10.57 -1.69
N ARG A 84 4.84 11.87 -1.62
CA ARG A 84 3.88 12.98 -1.50
C ARG A 84 2.96 13.08 -2.71
N GLU A 85 3.49 12.95 -3.93
CA GLU A 85 2.69 12.96 -5.16
C GLU A 85 1.64 11.83 -5.15
N PHE A 86 2.03 10.64 -4.71
CA PHE A 86 1.12 9.51 -4.61
C PHE A 86 0.04 9.68 -3.52
N VAL A 87 0.40 10.23 -2.36
CA VAL A 87 -0.56 10.55 -1.29
C VAL A 87 -1.55 11.63 -1.71
N LEU A 88 -1.08 12.68 -2.39
CA LEU A 88 -1.95 13.70 -2.95
C LEU A 88 -2.97 13.10 -3.91
N MET A 89 -2.53 12.23 -4.81
CA MET A 89 -3.43 11.48 -5.70
C MET A 89 -4.52 10.73 -4.90
N ALA A 90 -4.14 9.99 -3.86
CA ALA A 90 -5.08 9.25 -3.03
C ALA A 90 -6.10 10.15 -2.33
N THR A 91 -5.65 11.24 -1.71
CA THR A 91 -6.52 12.17 -0.98
C THR A 91 -7.49 12.89 -1.91
N SER A 92 -7.04 13.26 -3.09
CA SER A 92 -7.84 13.94 -4.11
C SER A 92 -8.90 13.06 -4.79
N ILE A 93 -8.69 11.76 -4.88
CA ILE A 93 -9.73 10.79 -5.29
C ILE A 93 -10.72 10.54 -4.13
N GLY A 94 -10.30 10.81 -2.89
CA GLY A 94 -10.94 10.37 -1.67
C GLY A 94 -10.23 9.15 -1.14
N PHE A 95 -9.57 9.28 0.02
CA PHE A 95 -8.61 8.32 0.54
C PHE A 95 -9.18 6.88 0.59
N ASP A 96 -10.32 6.68 1.26
CA ASP A 96 -10.91 5.34 1.37
C ASP A 96 -11.38 4.77 0.02
N LEU A 97 -11.87 5.61 -0.90
CA LEU A 97 -12.23 5.18 -2.25
C LEU A 97 -10.99 4.76 -3.05
N PHE A 98 -9.89 5.50 -2.91
CA PHE A 98 -8.61 5.15 -3.51
C PHE A 98 -8.10 3.81 -2.99
N ILE A 99 -8.03 3.61 -1.67
CA ILE A 99 -7.59 2.35 -1.06
C ILE A 99 -8.50 1.20 -1.50
N ARG A 100 -9.82 1.37 -1.43
CA ARG A 100 -10.80 0.34 -1.80
C ARG A 100 -10.72 -0.07 -3.27
N SER A 101 -10.46 0.88 -4.16
CA SER A 101 -10.37 0.62 -5.60
C SER A 101 -9.00 0.10 -6.06
N THR A 102 -7.94 0.28 -5.27
CA THR A 102 -6.57 -0.16 -5.60
C THR A 102 -6.19 -1.44 -4.88
N CYS A 103 -6.22 -1.46 -3.55
CA CYS A 103 -5.81 -2.61 -2.74
C CYS A 103 -6.94 -3.27 -1.94
N GLY A 104 -8.17 -2.75 -2.01
CA GLY A 104 -9.35 -3.33 -1.36
C GLY A 104 -9.56 -4.83 -1.61
N PRO A 105 -9.45 -5.33 -2.86
CA PRO A 105 -9.53 -6.77 -3.13
C PRO A 105 -8.44 -7.59 -2.43
N LEU A 106 -7.23 -7.06 -2.31
CA LEU A 106 -6.14 -7.71 -1.57
C LEU A 106 -6.45 -7.74 -0.06
N LEU A 107 -6.93 -6.63 0.51
CA LEU A 107 -7.35 -6.58 1.92
C LEU A 107 -8.48 -7.58 2.20
N TYR A 108 -9.45 -7.70 1.29
CA TYR A 108 -10.52 -8.69 1.39
C TYR A 108 -9.98 -10.12 1.34
N LEU A 109 -9.03 -10.40 0.43
CA LEU A 109 -8.37 -11.70 0.34
C LEU A 109 -7.59 -12.05 1.62
N LEU A 110 -6.90 -11.08 2.22
CA LEU A 110 -6.22 -11.25 3.51
C LEU A 110 -7.21 -11.64 4.62
N LYS A 111 -8.36 -10.95 4.70
CA LYS A 111 -9.44 -11.32 5.61
C LYS A 111 -9.90 -12.76 5.38
N GLN A 112 -10.15 -13.15 4.13
CA GLN A 112 -10.58 -14.52 3.81
C GLN A 112 -9.54 -15.57 4.23
N ASN A 113 -8.24 -15.27 4.06
CA ASN A 113 -7.17 -16.17 4.51
C ASN A 113 -7.15 -16.31 6.03
N PHE A 114 -7.32 -15.21 6.77
CA PHE A 114 -7.37 -15.26 8.25
C PHE A 114 -8.60 -16.02 8.75
N ASP A 115 -9.76 -15.80 8.14
CA ASP A 115 -10.98 -16.56 8.44
C ASP A 115 -10.77 -18.05 8.16
N TYR A 116 -10.13 -18.40 7.04
CA TYR A 116 -9.75 -19.77 6.71
C TYR A 116 -8.80 -20.38 7.76
N ILE A 117 -7.73 -19.68 8.14
CA ILE A 117 -6.78 -20.15 9.15
C ILE A 117 -7.48 -20.36 10.50
N SER A 118 -8.28 -19.37 10.93
CA SER A 118 -9.02 -19.40 12.20
C SER A 118 -9.97 -20.61 12.25
N LYS A 119 -10.76 -20.82 11.19
CA LYS A 119 -11.66 -21.97 11.08
C LYS A 119 -10.92 -23.30 11.19
N ASN A 120 -9.87 -23.49 10.38
CA ASN A 120 -9.12 -24.75 10.39
C ASN A 120 -8.44 -24.99 11.75
N PHE A 121 -7.88 -23.96 12.37
CA PHE A 121 -7.24 -24.08 13.69
C PHE A 121 -8.24 -24.52 14.77
N LYS A 122 -9.45 -23.93 14.79
CA LYS A 122 -10.52 -24.33 15.73
C LYS A 122 -10.96 -25.77 15.51
N GLU A 123 -11.24 -26.15 14.26
CA GLU A 123 -11.63 -27.51 13.92
C GLU A 123 -10.58 -28.55 14.34
N GLN A 124 -9.29 -28.23 14.20
CA GLN A 124 -8.22 -29.11 14.68
C GLN A 124 -8.20 -29.26 16.20
N GLN A 125 -8.39 -28.16 16.94
CA GLN A 125 -8.42 -28.21 18.40
C GLN A 125 -9.64 -28.97 18.93
N GLU A 126 -10.83 -28.71 18.39
CA GLU A 126 -12.09 -29.33 18.82
C GLU A 126 -12.14 -30.82 18.51
N ASN A 127 -11.70 -31.23 17.31
CA ASN A 127 -11.80 -32.62 16.88
C ASN A 127 -10.55 -33.45 17.20
N HIS A 128 -9.49 -32.83 17.74
CA HIS A 128 -8.16 -33.45 17.92
C HIS A 128 -7.59 -34.05 16.63
N ILE A 129 -7.96 -33.50 15.47
CA ILE A 129 -7.53 -33.97 14.14
C ILE A 129 -6.35 -33.11 13.66
N ASN A 130 -5.22 -33.73 13.36
CA ASN A 130 -4.07 -33.04 12.77
C ASN A 130 -4.12 -33.07 11.23
N ARG A 131 -5.03 -32.30 10.62
CA ARG A 131 -5.16 -32.21 9.16
C ARG A 131 -4.35 -31.04 8.59
N PRO A 132 -3.45 -31.24 7.62
CA PRO A 132 -2.70 -30.12 7.04
C PRO A 132 -3.63 -29.08 6.37
N TYR A 133 -3.36 -27.80 6.60
CA TYR A 133 -4.00 -26.66 5.94
C TYR A 133 -2.94 -25.60 5.58
N LYS A 134 -3.27 -24.67 4.68
CA LYS A 134 -2.32 -23.64 4.24
C LYS A 134 -1.98 -22.70 5.41
N LYS A 135 -0.68 -22.58 5.73
CA LYS A 135 -0.16 -21.73 6.81
C LYS A 135 0.59 -20.49 6.33
N LEU A 136 0.99 -20.47 5.05
CA LEU A 136 1.71 -19.37 4.44
C LEU A 136 1.04 -19.02 3.10
N PHE A 137 0.82 -17.73 2.90
CA PHE A 137 0.29 -17.15 1.67
C PHE A 137 1.33 -16.13 1.19
N VAL A 138 1.81 -16.29 -0.04
CA VAL A 138 2.82 -15.41 -0.63
C VAL A 138 2.21 -14.70 -1.83
N TYR A 139 2.30 -13.37 -1.83
CA TYR A 139 1.81 -12.51 -2.89
C TYR A 139 2.97 -11.70 -3.43
N SER A 140 3.26 -11.84 -4.72
CA SER A 140 4.16 -10.94 -5.42
C SER A 140 3.34 -9.76 -5.94
N GLY A 141 3.79 -8.55 -5.65
CA GLY A 141 3.14 -7.31 -6.07
C GLY A 141 4.17 -6.27 -6.50
N HIS A 142 3.70 -5.03 -6.60
CA HIS A 142 4.54 -3.88 -6.95
C HIS A 142 4.68 -2.93 -5.75
N ASP A 143 5.60 -1.99 -5.82
CA ASP A 143 5.63 -0.81 -4.95
C ASP A 143 4.26 -0.11 -4.88
N THR A 144 3.57 -0.01 -6.01
CA THR A 144 2.20 0.51 -6.15
C THR A 144 1.12 -0.42 -5.61
N THR A 145 1.49 -1.62 -5.15
CA THR A 145 0.65 -2.46 -4.27
C THR A 145 0.99 -2.19 -2.80
N LEU A 146 2.28 -2.10 -2.47
CA LEU A 146 2.74 -1.87 -1.10
C LEU A 146 2.34 -0.48 -0.56
N VAL A 147 2.55 0.59 -1.32
CA VAL A 147 2.21 1.96 -0.90
C VAL A 147 0.74 2.07 -0.47
N PRO A 148 -0.27 1.75 -1.31
CA PRO A 148 -1.65 1.82 -0.88
C PRO A 148 -1.98 0.82 0.25
N LEU A 149 -1.33 -0.35 0.31
CA LEU A 149 -1.52 -1.27 1.44
C LEU A 149 -1.01 -0.67 2.76
N LEU A 150 0.17 -0.06 2.77
CA LEU A 150 0.74 0.63 3.93
C LEU A 150 -0.11 1.85 4.32
N MET A 151 -0.62 2.60 3.35
CA MET A 151 -1.54 3.71 3.59
C MET A 151 -2.86 3.20 4.19
N GLY A 152 -3.42 2.13 3.63
CA GLY A 152 -4.64 1.50 4.13
C GLY A 152 -4.48 0.88 5.51
N LEU A 153 -3.28 0.50 5.91
CA LEU A 153 -2.94 0.06 7.27
C LEU A 153 -2.50 1.22 8.19
N GLU A 154 -2.42 2.45 7.66
CA GLU A 154 -1.95 3.68 8.33
C GLU A 154 -0.55 3.57 8.95
N ILE A 155 0.34 2.85 8.27
CA ILE A 155 1.75 2.67 8.66
C ILE A 155 2.72 3.19 7.60
N PHE A 156 2.21 3.92 6.59
CA PHE A 156 3.03 4.51 5.54
C PHE A 156 3.79 5.74 6.07
N GLN A 157 5.13 5.69 6.01
CA GLN A 157 6.01 6.71 6.57
C GLN A 157 6.55 7.70 5.52
N MET A 158 5.80 7.96 4.45
CA MET A 158 6.20 8.89 3.37
C MET A 158 7.53 8.53 2.70
N SER A 159 7.84 7.23 2.66
CA SER A 159 9.05 6.65 2.06
C SER A 159 8.64 5.60 1.04
N TRP A 160 9.21 5.69 -0.18
CA TRP A 160 8.85 4.78 -1.26
C TRP A 160 9.42 3.38 -0.98
N PRO A 161 8.68 2.28 -1.23
CA PRO A 161 9.21 0.95 -0.99
C PRO A 161 10.44 0.66 -1.85
N ASN A 162 11.53 0.25 -1.19
CA ASN A 162 12.75 -0.20 -1.87
C ASN A 162 12.54 -1.51 -2.64
N TYR A 163 13.48 -1.87 -3.52
CA TYR A 163 13.52 -3.20 -4.11
C TYR A 163 13.53 -4.29 -3.03
N ALA A 164 12.76 -5.35 -3.28
CA ALA A 164 12.53 -6.44 -2.34
C ALA A 164 11.92 -6.03 -0.99
N ALA A 165 11.37 -4.82 -0.85
CA ALA A 165 10.56 -4.47 0.30
C ALA A 165 9.37 -5.43 0.42
N TYR A 166 9.05 -5.81 1.66
CA TYR A 166 8.00 -6.76 1.96
C TYR A 166 7.23 -6.34 3.21
N ILE A 167 5.97 -6.77 3.26
CA ILE A 167 5.14 -6.73 4.45
C ILE A 167 4.83 -8.17 4.87
N PHE A 168 4.97 -8.44 6.16
CA PHE A 168 4.67 -9.74 6.73
C PHE A 168 3.56 -9.57 7.77
N ILE A 169 2.38 -10.08 7.44
CA ILE A 169 1.18 -10.00 8.30
C ILE A 169 0.95 -11.38 8.91
N LYS A 170 1.09 -11.46 10.23
CA LYS A 170 1.00 -12.68 11.01
C LYS A 170 -0.35 -12.77 11.71
N PHE A 171 -0.94 -13.95 11.68
CA PHE A 171 -2.15 -14.26 12.42
C PHE A 171 -1.82 -15.19 13.59
N TYR A 172 -2.30 -14.83 14.78
CA TYR A 172 -2.07 -15.55 16.02
C TYR A 172 -3.40 -15.96 16.63
N ALA A 173 -3.41 -17.08 17.34
CA ALA A 173 -4.50 -17.50 18.21
C ALA A 173 -3.95 -17.71 19.62
N SER A 174 -4.72 -17.33 20.64
CA SER A 174 -4.37 -17.58 22.02
C SER A 174 -4.34 -19.09 22.29
N LYS A 175 -3.35 -19.53 23.07
CA LYS A 175 -3.24 -20.93 23.51
C LYS A 175 -4.31 -21.31 24.53
N THR A 176 -4.78 -20.34 25.32
CA THR A 176 -5.76 -20.55 26.39
C THR A 176 -7.20 -20.34 25.93
N ASN A 177 -7.40 -19.47 24.93
CA ASN A 177 -8.71 -19.21 24.33
C ASN A 177 -8.61 -19.13 22.81
N PRO A 178 -8.88 -20.22 22.06
CA PRO A 178 -8.80 -20.22 20.59
C PRO A 178 -9.72 -19.22 19.87
N ASN A 179 -10.68 -18.61 20.59
CA ASN A 179 -11.51 -17.54 20.05
C ASN A 179 -10.83 -16.16 20.08
N GLU A 180 -9.81 -15.99 20.92
CA GLU A 180 -8.97 -14.79 20.95
C GLU A 180 -7.91 -14.91 19.85
N THR A 181 -8.02 -14.02 18.87
CA THR A 181 -7.15 -13.99 17.70
C THR A 181 -6.57 -12.61 17.50
N TYR A 182 -5.34 -12.57 17.01
CA TYR A 182 -4.56 -11.35 16.90
C TYR A 182 -3.84 -11.27 15.56
N VAL A 183 -3.56 -10.05 15.12
CA VAL A 183 -2.79 -9.72 13.93
C VAL A 183 -1.56 -8.93 14.35
N GLY A 184 -0.40 -9.32 13.83
CA GLY A 184 0.84 -8.56 13.95
C GLY A 184 1.41 -8.23 12.57
N VAL A 185 1.90 -7.01 12.39
CA VAL A 185 2.41 -6.53 11.10
C VAL A 185 3.88 -6.16 11.21
N ASN A 186 4.71 -6.67 10.30
CA ASN A 186 6.07 -6.21 10.10
C ASN A 186 6.21 -5.63 8.69
N TYR A 187 6.84 -4.47 8.57
CA TYR A 187 7.22 -3.88 7.30
C TYR A 187 8.74 -3.76 7.22
N ALA A 188 9.36 -4.31 6.16
CA ALA A 188 10.81 -4.33 5.98
C ALA A 188 11.57 -4.83 7.24
N GLY A 189 11.03 -5.90 7.85
CA GLY A 189 11.58 -6.49 9.08
C GLY A 189 11.17 -5.78 10.38
N GLN A 190 10.69 -4.55 10.33
CA GLN A 190 10.37 -3.76 11.52
C GLN A 190 8.92 -3.98 11.99
N PRO A 191 8.69 -4.29 13.29
CA PRO A 191 7.33 -4.42 13.83
C PRO A 191 6.60 -3.08 13.78
N GLN A 192 5.32 -3.13 13.44
CA GLN A 192 4.44 -1.96 13.35
C GLN A 192 3.35 -2.05 14.41
N ILE A 193 2.99 -0.92 14.99
CA ILE A 193 1.81 -0.78 15.85
C ILE A 193 0.71 -0.16 15.00
N LEU A 194 -0.38 -0.89 14.82
CA LEU A 194 -1.51 -0.43 14.02
C LEU A 194 -2.37 0.57 14.81
N PRO A 195 -3.12 1.46 14.13
CA PRO A 195 -4.04 2.38 14.79
C PRO A 195 -5.00 1.65 15.73
N ASN A 196 -5.38 2.28 16.83
CA ASN A 196 -6.33 1.73 17.81
C ASN A 196 -5.89 0.40 18.47
N CYS A 197 -4.61 0.03 18.35
CA CYS A 197 -4.03 -1.13 19.02
C CYS A 197 -2.93 -0.68 19.99
N ASP A 198 -2.94 -1.18 21.22
CA ASP A 198 -2.00 -0.74 22.26
C ASP A 198 -0.57 -1.28 22.07
N ASN A 199 -0.43 -2.35 21.29
CA ASN A 199 0.84 -3.04 21.06
C ASN A 199 0.81 -3.81 19.73
N TYR A 200 1.89 -4.55 19.46
CA TYR A 200 2.08 -5.33 18.24
C TYR A 200 0.99 -6.40 17.99
N TYR A 201 0.42 -7.00 19.04
CA TYR A 201 -0.64 -8.01 18.93
C TYR A 201 -2.00 -7.32 18.91
N CYS A 202 -2.38 -6.78 17.75
CA CYS A 202 -3.70 -6.16 17.61
C CYS A 202 -4.79 -7.22 17.57
N SER A 203 -5.92 -7.02 18.28
CA SER A 203 -7.04 -7.96 18.19
C SER A 203 -7.55 -8.04 16.75
N TYR A 204 -7.91 -9.24 16.27
CA TYR A 204 -8.39 -9.40 14.90
C TYR A 204 -9.67 -8.60 14.63
N SER A 205 -10.54 -8.44 15.64
CA SER A 205 -11.73 -7.58 15.55
C SER A 205 -11.36 -6.11 15.34
N THR A 206 -10.40 -5.58 16.12
CA THR A 206 -9.92 -4.20 15.97
C THR A 206 -9.28 -4.00 14.60
N PHE A 207 -8.45 -4.96 14.16
CA PHE A 207 -7.83 -4.94 12.84
C PHE A 207 -8.87 -4.84 11.71
N LEU A 208 -9.95 -5.62 11.79
CA LEU A 208 -11.03 -5.56 10.79
C LEU A 208 -11.83 -4.25 10.85
N GLU A 209 -12.13 -3.74 12.04
CA GLU A 209 -12.87 -2.48 12.17
C GLU A 209 -12.08 -1.31 11.58
N ASN A 210 -10.77 -1.25 11.83
CA ASN A 210 -9.89 -0.23 11.24
C ASN A 210 -9.88 -0.23 9.71
N LEU A 211 -10.13 -1.38 9.09
CA LEU A 211 -10.06 -1.55 7.65
C LEU A 211 -11.43 -1.59 6.96
N LYS A 212 -12.53 -1.54 7.72
CA LYS A 212 -13.89 -1.80 7.23
C LYS A 212 -14.29 -0.95 6.04
N SER A 213 -13.99 0.36 6.07
CA SER A 213 -14.25 1.28 4.96
C SER A 213 -13.38 1.05 3.71
N ARG A 214 -12.37 0.17 3.79
CA ARG A 214 -11.31 -0.02 2.80
C ARG A 214 -11.37 -1.38 2.08
N PHE A 215 -12.06 -2.38 2.62
CA PHE A 215 -12.17 -3.72 2.00
C PHE A 215 -13.60 -4.21 1.74
N GLU A 216 -14.62 -3.41 2.04
CA GLU A 216 -16.01 -3.80 1.82
C GLU A 216 -16.23 -4.40 0.42
N LYS A 217 -16.91 -5.55 0.40
CA LYS A 217 -16.93 -6.49 -0.73
C LYS A 217 -17.29 -5.75 -2.03
N PRO A 218 -16.40 -5.73 -3.03
CA PRO A 218 -16.72 -5.08 -4.30
C PRO A 218 -17.93 -5.76 -4.94
N LYS A 219 -18.94 -4.96 -5.35
CA LYS A 219 -20.21 -5.47 -5.90
C LYS A 219 -20.05 -6.37 -7.15
N PHE A 220 -18.88 -6.37 -7.79
CA PHE A 220 -18.57 -7.22 -8.94
C PHE A 220 -18.14 -8.66 -8.60
N LEU A 221 -17.85 -8.98 -7.33
CA LEU A 221 -17.56 -10.36 -6.86
C LEU A 221 -18.82 -11.10 -6.37
N ILE A 222 -20.01 -10.62 -6.75
CA ILE A 222 -21.30 -11.21 -6.35
C ILE A 222 -21.76 -12.29 -7.36
N ASN A 223 -21.16 -12.36 -8.56
CA ASN A 223 -21.60 -13.26 -9.63
C ASN A 223 -20.49 -14.22 -10.15
N GLN A 224 -19.59 -14.70 -9.27
CA GLN A 224 -18.70 -15.83 -9.58
C GLN A 224 -18.83 -16.91 -8.52
#